data_AF-A0A836VH96-F1
#
_entry.id   AF-A0A836VH96-F1
#
_cell.length_a   1.000
_cell.length_b   1.000
_cell.length_c   1.000
_cell.angle_alpha   90.00
_cell.angle_beta   90.00
_cell.angle_gamma   90.00
#
_symmetry.space_group_name_H-M   'P 1'
#
loop_
_entity.id
_entity.type
_entity.pdbx_description
1 polymer ?
#
loop_
_entity_poly.entity_id
_entity_poly.type
_entity_poly.pdbx_seq_one_letter_code
_entity_poly.pdbx_strand_id
1 'polypeptide(L)'
;MKEVTPSAKSAWHARVWKLALPLILANLTIPLLGMVDTAVIGDLSAAHIGAVAVGATVFSFLYWGLAFLRFSTTGLTAQAYGANDLDGALTLLGRAILLAVGFGTLFVVFQAPIVSAAITLITMTPGVEAHVRDYMFIRIWGAPAALANIAILGWLIGLQRVKHALTLQVII
;
A
#
# COMPACT_ATOMS: atom_id res chain seq x y z
N MET A 1 20.36 3.89 48.58
CA MET A 1 20.26 3.49 47.16
C MET A 1 18.98 4.12 46.61
N LYS A 2 19.06 5.22 45.86
CA LYS A 2 17.86 5.91 45.32
C LYS A 2 17.40 5.16 44.07
N GLU A 3 16.20 4.59 44.11
CA GLU A 3 15.55 4.04 42.92
C GLU A 3 15.33 5.16 41.91
N VAL A 4 16.02 5.08 40.77
CA VAL A 4 15.79 5.95 39.62
C VAL A 4 14.53 5.44 38.93
N THR A 5 13.37 5.91 39.35
CA THR A 5 12.14 5.74 38.57
C THR A 5 12.35 6.39 37.20
N PRO A 6 12.22 5.65 36.08
CA PRO A 6 12.38 6.23 34.76
C PRO A 6 11.41 7.41 34.61
N SER A 7 11.93 8.59 34.31
CA SER A 7 11.11 9.75 33.96
C SER A 7 10.12 9.32 32.86
N ALA A 8 8.84 9.70 33.00
CA ALA A 8 7.78 9.36 32.05
C ALA A 8 8.16 9.66 30.58
N LYS A 9 9.09 10.60 30.35
CA LYS A 9 9.66 10.90 29.02
C LYS A 9 10.54 9.76 28.47
N SER A 10 11.37 9.10 29.29
CA SER A 10 12.22 7.98 28.86
C SER A 10 11.39 6.77 28.41
N ALA A 11 10.34 6.45 29.18
CA ALA A 11 9.39 5.39 28.83
C ALA A 11 8.63 5.70 27.52
N TRP A 12 8.29 6.97 27.28
CA TRP A 12 7.68 7.42 26.03
C TRP A 12 8.61 7.25 24.83
N HIS A 13 9.87 7.69 24.92
CA HIS A 13 10.85 7.53 23.83
C HIS A 13 11.06 6.05 23.46
N ALA A 14 11.21 5.17 24.45
CA ALA A 14 11.35 3.73 24.21
C ALA A 14 10.10 3.13 23.55
N ARG A 15 8.90 3.61 23.90
CA ARG A 15 7.64 3.17 23.29
C ARG A 15 7.50 3.66 21.85
N VAL A 16 7.88 4.91 21.57
CA VAL A 16 7.92 5.48 20.23
C VAL A 16 8.88 4.68 19.35
N TRP A 17 10.09 4.38 19.81
CA TRP A 17 11.06 3.59 19.04
C TRP A 17 10.59 2.15 18.77
N LYS A 18 9.91 1.51 19.74
CA LYS A 18 9.31 0.18 19.54
C LYS A 18 8.22 0.15 18.45
N LEU A 19 7.55 1.28 18.20
CA LEU A 19 6.53 1.41 17.13
C LEU A 19 7.15 1.91 15.82
N ALA A 20 8.06 2.88 15.89
CA ALA A 20 8.65 3.55 14.74
C ALA A 20 9.63 2.64 13.98
N LEU A 21 10.49 1.88 14.67
CA LEU A 21 11.51 1.07 14.01
C LEU A 21 10.92 0.00 13.07
N PRO A 22 9.91 -0.81 13.48
CA PRO A 22 9.25 -1.74 12.56
C PRO A 22 8.53 -1.03 11.42
N LEU A 23 7.96 0.15 11.67
CA LEU A 23 7.26 0.92 10.66
C LEU A 23 8.21 1.48 9.60
N ILE A 24 9.40 1.95 10.00
CA ILE A 24 10.45 2.40 9.08
C ILE A 24 10.90 1.22 8.21
N LEU A 25 11.19 0.06 8.81
CA LEU A 25 11.57 -1.15 8.06
C LEU A 25 10.48 -1.59 7.08
N ALA A 26 9.21 -1.56 7.48
CA ALA A 26 8.08 -1.89 6.60
C ALA A 26 7.94 -0.91 5.42
N ASN A 27 8.29 0.37 5.58
CA ASN A 27 8.25 1.32 4.45
C ASN A 27 9.50 1.22 3.56
N LEU A 28 10.63 0.71 4.08
CA LEU A 28 11.83 0.44 3.30
C LEU A 28 11.68 -0.78 2.38
N THR A 29 10.72 -1.68 2.61
CA THR A 29 10.50 -2.82 1.70
C THR A 29 10.07 -2.37 0.31
N ILE A 30 9.30 -1.28 0.19
CA ILE A 30 8.82 -0.77 -1.09
C ILE A 30 9.97 -0.36 -2.04
N PRO A 31 10.92 0.53 -1.65
CA PRO A 31 12.04 0.88 -2.51
C PRO A 31 12.98 -0.30 -2.77
N LEU A 32 13.18 -1.19 -1.79
CA LEU A 32 14.00 -2.40 -1.99
C LEU A 32 13.37 -3.35 -3.01
N LEU A 33 12.05 -3.56 -2.96
CA LEU A 33 11.33 -4.38 -3.94
C LEU A 33 11.46 -3.76 -5.34
N GLY A 34 11.31 -2.44 -5.46
CA GLY A 34 11.51 -1.74 -6.73
C GLY A 34 12.93 -1.89 -7.29
N MET A 35 13.96 -1.91 -6.44
CA MET A 35 15.33 -2.21 -6.87
C MET A 35 15.48 -3.64 -7.38
N VAL A 36 14.85 -4.61 -6.72
CA VAL A 36 14.87 -6.03 -7.13
C VAL A 36 14.12 -6.20 -8.46
N ASP A 37 12.93 -5.63 -8.60
CA ASP A 37 12.15 -5.67 -9.84
C ASP A 37 12.95 -5.08 -11.01
N THR A 38 13.62 -3.95 -10.78
CA THR A 38 14.49 -3.31 -11.78
C THR A 38 15.68 -4.20 -12.16
N ALA A 39 16.30 -4.87 -11.18
CA ALA A 39 17.42 -5.78 -11.42
C ALA A 39 17.01 -7.04 -12.21
N VAL A 40 15.82 -7.60 -11.93
CA VAL A 40 15.28 -8.77 -12.62
C VAL A 40 14.82 -8.43 -14.04
N ILE A 41 14.21 -7.26 -14.23
CA ILE A 41 13.72 -6.79 -15.53
C ILE A 41 14.85 -6.24 -16.41
N GLY A 42 16.01 -5.90 -15.83
CA GLY A 42 17.18 -5.37 -16.53
C GLY A 42 17.74 -6.27 -17.64
N ASP A 43 17.44 -7.57 -17.59
CA ASP A 43 17.85 -8.56 -18.61
C ASP A 43 16.83 -8.70 -19.76
N LEU A 44 15.66 -8.05 -19.64
CA LEU A 44 14.61 -8.04 -20.67
C LEU A 44 14.86 -6.93 -21.70
N SER A 45 14.28 -7.08 -22.90
CA SER A 45 14.39 -6.06 -23.94
C SER A 45 13.88 -4.71 -23.44
N ALA A 46 14.49 -3.61 -23.90
CA ALA A 46 14.15 -2.25 -23.47
C ALA A 46 12.64 -1.93 -23.57
N ALA A 47 11.92 -2.59 -24.47
CA ALA A 47 10.49 -2.45 -24.62
C ALA A 47 9.68 -3.03 -23.44
N HIS A 48 10.10 -4.18 -22.87
CA HIS A 48 9.46 -4.76 -21.69
C HIS A 48 9.71 -3.91 -20.44
N ILE A 49 10.92 -3.39 -20.29
CA ILE A 49 11.27 -2.50 -19.18
C ILE A 49 10.40 -1.24 -19.22
N GLY A 50 10.29 -0.61 -20.40
CA GLY A 50 9.43 0.54 -20.61
C GLY A 50 7.97 0.25 -20.28
N ALA A 51 7.48 -0.93 -20.67
CA ALA A 51 6.10 -1.32 -20.41
C ALA A 51 5.79 -1.47 -18.91
N VAL A 52 6.66 -2.15 -18.17
CA VAL A 52 6.50 -2.31 -16.71
C VAL A 52 6.60 -0.96 -16.01
N ALA A 53 7.54 -0.09 -16.41
CA ALA A 53 7.71 1.23 -15.82
C ALA A 53 6.46 2.11 -16.00
N VAL A 54 5.89 2.14 -17.20
CA VAL A 54 4.65 2.90 -17.45
C VAL A 54 3.49 2.30 -16.69
N GLY A 55 3.29 0.97 -16.76
CA GLY A 55 2.21 0.30 -16.04
C GLY A 55 2.29 0.54 -14.53
N ALA A 56 3.48 0.39 -13.94
CA ALA A 56 3.71 0.65 -12.52
C ALA A 56 3.42 2.11 -12.14
N THR A 57 3.77 3.07 -13.00
CA THR A 57 3.45 4.49 -12.80
C THR A 57 1.94 4.73 -12.75
N VAL A 58 1.19 4.14 -13.69
CA VAL A 58 -0.27 4.26 -13.73
C VAL A 58 -0.91 3.66 -12.48
N PHE A 59 -0.53 2.44 -12.09
CA PHE A 59 -1.06 1.81 -10.87
C PHE A 59 -0.67 2.57 -9.61
N SER A 60 0.56 3.12 -9.55
CA SER A 60 0.99 3.96 -8.45
C SER A 60 0.10 5.19 -8.31
N PHE A 61 -0.21 5.86 -9.41
CA PHE A 61 -1.13 7.01 -9.42
C PHE A 61 -2.54 6.61 -8.93
N LEU A 62 -3.11 5.53 -9.48
CA LEU A 62 -4.44 5.05 -9.09
C LEU A 62 -4.52 4.70 -7.59
N TYR A 63 -3.53 3.99 -7.08
CA TYR A 63 -3.50 3.58 -5.67
C TYR A 63 -3.21 4.75 -4.73
N TRP A 64 -2.37 5.70 -5.14
CA TRP A 64 -2.16 6.94 -4.38
C TRP A 64 -3.42 7.81 -4.32
N GLY A 65 -4.22 7.86 -5.40
CA GLY A 65 -5.51 8.53 -5.39
C GLY A 65 -6.47 7.98 -4.33
N LEU A 66 -6.32 6.72 -3.95
CA LEU A 66 -7.10 6.05 -2.90
C LEU A 66 -6.35 5.91 -1.57
N ALA A 67 -5.20 6.59 -1.40
CA ALA A 67 -4.42 6.52 -0.16
C ALA A 67 -5.19 7.02 1.08
N PHE A 68 -6.24 7.84 0.89
CA PHE A 68 -7.14 8.24 1.97
C PHE A 68 -7.71 7.03 2.72
N LEU A 69 -7.96 5.91 2.01
CA LEU A 69 -8.50 4.69 2.61
C LEU A 69 -7.57 4.19 3.74
N ARG A 70 -6.25 4.29 3.55
CA ARG A 70 -5.27 3.97 4.58
C ARG A 70 -5.32 4.93 5.75
N PHE A 71 -5.22 6.23 5.46
CA PHE A 71 -5.01 7.25 6.49
C PHE A 71 -6.27 7.48 7.32
N SER A 72 -7.44 7.51 6.68
CA SER A 72 -8.73 7.57 7.36
C SER A 72 -8.97 6.34 8.22
N THR A 73 -8.69 5.13 7.71
CA THR A 73 -8.85 3.90 8.51
C THR A 73 -7.90 3.89 9.71
N THR A 74 -6.64 4.31 9.53
CA THR A 74 -5.67 4.40 10.62
C THR A 74 -6.13 5.34 11.72
N GLY A 75 -6.54 6.56 11.35
CA GLY A 75 -6.98 7.58 12.30
C GLY A 75 -8.25 7.20 13.05
N LEU A 76 -9.28 6.73 12.35
CA LEU A 76 -10.55 6.33 12.96
C LEU A 76 -10.37 5.08 13.85
N THR A 77 -9.56 4.12 13.41
CA THR A 77 -9.27 2.91 14.21
C THR A 77 -8.47 3.28 15.45
N ALA A 78 -7.50 4.20 15.37
CA ALA A 78 -6.74 4.67 16.53
C ALA A 78 -7.62 5.40 17.55
N GLN A 79 -8.62 6.16 17.09
CA GLN A 79 -9.59 6.81 17.98
C GLN A 79 -10.48 5.79 18.69
N ALA A 80 -11.06 4.83 17.95
CA ALA A 80 -11.87 3.75 18.54
C ALA A 80 -11.06 2.91 19.53
N TYR A 81 -9.83 2.56 19.17
CA TYR A 81 -8.90 1.84 20.04
C TYR A 81 -8.56 2.63 21.31
N GLY A 82 -8.31 3.94 21.19
CA GLY A 82 -8.08 4.83 22.32
C GLY A 82 -9.29 4.97 23.25
N ALA A 83 -10.51 4.78 22.74
CA ALA A 83 -11.75 4.76 23.49
C ALA A 83 -12.11 3.37 24.07
N ASN A 84 -11.25 2.36 23.91
CA ASN A 84 -11.53 0.94 24.22
C ASN A 84 -12.74 0.35 23.47
N ASP A 85 -13.10 0.92 22.31
CA ASP A 85 -14.17 0.42 21.44
C ASP A 85 -13.61 -0.50 20.35
N LEU A 86 -13.38 -1.76 20.70
CA LEU A 86 -12.84 -2.76 19.77
C LEU A 86 -13.85 -3.20 18.73
N ASP A 87 -15.15 -3.21 19.06
CA ASP A 87 -16.22 -3.57 18.13
C ASP A 87 -16.40 -2.49 17.05
N GLY A 88 -16.30 -1.22 17.44
CA GLY A 88 -16.25 -0.09 16.50
C GLY A 88 -15.03 -0.17 15.59
N ALA A 89 -13.86 -0.52 16.14
CA ALA A 89 -12.65 -0.74 15.34
C ALA A 89 -12.82 -1.87 14.30
N LEU A 90 -13.46 -2.99 14.66
CA LEU A 90 -13.77 -4.07 13.71
C LEU A 90 -14.79 -3.65 12.65
N THR A 91 -15.80 -2.88 13.04
CA THR A 91 -16.80 -2.35 12.11
C THR A 91 -16.16 -1.41 11.08
N LEU A 92 -15.19 -0.58 11.52
CA LEU A 92 -14.40 0.27 10.62
C LEU A 92 -13.60 -0.54 9.61
N LEU A 93 -13.00 -1.67 10.01
CA LEU A 93 -12.31 -2.57 9.08
C LEU A 93 -13.25 -3.11 8.01
N GLY A 94 -14.44 -3.59 8.39
CA GLY A 94 -15.43 -4.11 7.44
C GLY A 94 -15.84 -3.07 6.40
N ARG A 95 -16.08 -1.83 6.81
CA ARG A 95 -16.38 -0.71 5.90
C ARG A 95 -15.21 -0.38 4.99
N ALA A 96 -13.99 -0.35 5.53
CA ALA A 96 -12.79 -0.06 4.77
C ALA A 96 -12.52 -1.13 3.71
N ILE A 97 -12.66 -2.43 4.03
CA ILE A 97 -12.53 -3.53 3.08
C ILE A 97 -13.62 -3.46 2.01
N LEU A 98 -14.87 -3.18 2.38
CA LEU A 98 -15.97 -3.06 1.41
C LEU A 98 -15.68 -1.94 0.39
N LEU A 99 -15.21 -0.78 0.85
CA LEU A 99 -14.79 0.31 -0.03
C LEU A 99 -13.57 -0.08 -0.88
N ALA A 100 -12.59 -0.74 -0.28
CA ALA A 100 -11.38 -1.20 -0.97
C ALA A 100 -11.70 -2.11 -2.16
N VAL A 101 -12.50 -3.15 -1.91
CA VAL A 101 -12.94 -4.11 -2.92
C VAL A 101 -13.83 -3.41 -3.94
N GLY A 102 -14.76 -2.54 -3.50
CA GLY A 102 -15.61 -1.76 -4.40
C GLY A 102 -14.82 -0.92 -5.40
N PHE A 103 -13.83 -0.14 -4.93
CA PHE A 103 -12.96 0.63 -5.82
C PHE A 103 -12.06 -0.25 -6.69
N GLY A 104 -11.53 -1.35 -6.15
CA GLY A 104 -10.71 -2.27 -6.94
C GLY A 104 -11.51 -2.95 -8.06
N THR A 105 -12.73 -3.37 -7.78
CA THR A 105 -13.65 -3.89 -8.80
C THR A 105 -14.01 -2.80 -9.81
N LEU A 106 -14.17 -1.55 -9.38
CA LEU A 106 -14.37 -0.42 -10.28
C LEU A 106 -13.20 -0.29 -11.27
N PHE A 107 -11.96 -0.40 -10.81
CA PHE A 107 -10.79 -0.40 -11.71
C PHE A 107 -10.81 -1.56 -12.70
N VAL A 108 -11.20 -2.77 -12.28
CA VAL A 108 -11.33 -3.93 -13.18
C VAL A 108 -12.43 -3.70 -14.22
N VAL A 109 -13.58 -3.17 -13.82
CA VAL A 109 -14.70 -2.87 -14.74
C VAL A 109 -14.31 -1.79 -15.74
N PHE A 110 -13.63 -0.74 -15.28
CA PHE A 110 -13.19 0.38 -16.12
C PHE A 110 -11.76 0.19 -16.69
N GLN A 111 -11.27 -1.03 -16.76
CA GLN A 111 -9.89 -1.28 -17.22
C GLN A 111 -9.62 -0.78 -18.63
N ALA A 112 -10.56 -0.94 -19.56
CA ALA A 112 -10.38 -0.50 -20.95
C ALA A 112 -10.19 1.03 -21.08
N PRO A 113 -11.06 1.90 -20.51
CA PRO A 113 -10.81 3.33 -20.54
C PRO A 113 -9.58 3.75 -19.73
N ILE A 114 -9.25 3.06 -18.62
CA ILE A 114 -8.02 3.34 -17.86
C ILE A 114 -6.78 3.09 -18.71
N VAL A 115 -6.71 1.93 -19.39
CA VAL A 115 -5.59 1.58 -20.28
C VAL A 115 -5.51 2.53 -21.46
N SER A 116 -6.66 2.86 -22.07
CA SER A 116 -6.71 3.83 -23.17
C SER A 116 -6.20 5.20 -22.74
N ALA A 117 -6.63 5.70 -21.57
CA ALA A 117 -6.17 6.97 -21.03
C ALA A 117 -4.65 6.94 -20.80
N ALA A 118 -4.13 5.88 -20.19
CA ALA A 118 -2.69 5.73 -19.97
C ALA A 118 -1.87 5.80 -21.26
N ILE A 119 -2.30 5.08 -22.31
CA ILE A 119 -1.63 5.09 -23.62
C ILE A 119 -1.68 6.48 -24.27
N THR A 120 -2.82 7.20 -24.16
CA THR A 120 -2.96 8.53 -24.76
C THR A 120 -2.22 9.64 -24.01
N LEU A 121 -2.07 9.51 -22.69
CA LEU A 121 -1.50 10.54 -21.83
C LEU A 121 0.01 10.38 -21.63
N ILE A 122 0.56 9.19 -21.86
CA ILE A 122 1.98 8.89 -21.62
C ILE A 122 2.67 8.65 -22.96
N THR A 123 3.68 9.47 -23.25
CA THR A 123 4.52 9.28 -24.45
C THR A 123 5.36 8.01 -24.30
N MET A 124 5.27 7.11 -25.27
CA MET A 124 5.96 5.82 -25.29
C MET A 124 6.88 5.71 -26.51
N THR A 125 7.94 4.92 -26.39
CA THR A 125 8.79 4.56 -27.53
C THR A 125 8.09 3.54 -28.44
N PRO A 126 8.44 3.48 -29.74
CA PRO A 126 7.85 2.53 -30.67
C PRO A 126 8.00 1.08 -30.19
N GLY A 127 6.91 0.32 -30.26
CA GLY A 127 6.88 -1.09 -29.83
C GLY A 127 6.59 -1.33 -28.34
N VAL A 128 6.48 -0.29 -27.51
CA VAL A 128 6.18 -0.43 -26.07
C VAL A 128 4.68 -0.52 -25.77
N GLU A 129 3.85 0.15 -26.58
CA GLU A 129 2.41 0.29 -26.32
C GLU A 129 1.69 -1.06 -26.17
N ALA A 130 1.98 -2.02 -27.05
CA ALA A 130 1.38 -3.36 -26.99
C ALA A 130 1.72 -4.07 -25.68
N HIS A 131 2.98 -4.00 -25.24
CA HIS A 131 3.42 -4.58 -23.98
C HIS A 131 2.80 -3.87 -22.75
N VAL A 132 2.62 -2.54 -22.80
CA VAL A 132 1.94 -1.79 -21.74
C VAL A 132 0.49 -2.26 -21.61
N ARG A 133 -0.20 -2.39 -22.75
CA ARG A 133 -1.58 -2.87 -22.81
C ARG A 133 -1.69 -4.23 -22.12
N ASP A 134 -0.92 -5.21 -22.58
CA ASP A 134 -0.95 -6.58 -22.03
C ASP A 134 -0.65 -6.59 -20.53
N TYR A 135 0.41 -5.89 -20.12
CA TYR A 135 0.79 -5.79 -18.71
C TYR A 135 -0.34 -5.21 -17.85
N MET A 136 -0.96 -4.12 -18.29
CA MET A 136 -2.01 -3.46 -17.52
C MET A 136 -3.30 -4.29 -17.44
N PHE A 137 -3.71 -4.93 -18.54
CA PHE A 137 -4.88 -5.81 -18.57
C PHE A 137 -4.73 -7.01 -17.62
N ILE A 138 -3.52 -7.53 -17.47
CA ILE A 138 -3.23 -8.61 -16.53
C ILE A 138 -3.19 -8.08 -15.09
N ARG A 139 -2.45 -7.00 -14.85
CA ARG A 139 -2.15 -6.52 -13.49
C ARG A 139 -3.34 -5.89 -12.78
N ILE A 140 -4.32 -5.34 -13.50
CA ILE A 140 -5.47 -4.66 -12.90
C ILE A 140 -6.34 -5.59 -12.03
N TRP A 141 -6.33 -6.89 -12.30
CA TRP A 141 -7.02 -7.89 -11.48
C TRP A 141 -6.48 -7.99 -10.05
N GLY A 142 -5.24 -7.55 -9.81
CA GLY A 142 -4.66 -7.44 -8.48
C GLY A 142 -5.17 -6.24 -7.68
N ALA A 143 -5.86 -5.29 -8.31
CA ALA A 143 -6.27 -4.04 -7.66
C ALA A 143 -7.22 -4.23 -6.44
N PRO A 144 -8.25 -5.09 -6.47
CA PRO A 144 -9.10 -5.34 -5.29
C PRO A 144 -8.29 -5.83 -4.09
N ALA A 145 -7.36 -6.77 -4.32
CA ALA A 145 -6.51 -7.31 -3.26
C ALA A 145 -5.52 -6.27 -2.74
N ALA A 146 -4.89 -5.49 -3.63
CA ALA A 146 -3.95 -4.43 -3.27
C ALA A 146 -4.61 -3.34 -2.41
N LEU A 147 -5.81 -2.89 -2.77
CA LEU A 147 -6.54 -1.91 -1.98
C LEU A 147 -7.01 -2.48 -0.64
N ALA A 148 -7.47 -3.74 -0.61
CA ALA A 148 -7.84 -4.40 0.64
C ALA A 148 -6.63 -4.49 1.59
N ASN A 149 -5.44 -4.79 1.06
CA ASN A 149 -4.20 -4.78 1.83
C ASN A 149 -3.91 -3.39 2.43
N ILE A 150 -4.12 -2.31 1.66
CA ILE A 150 -3.97 -0.93 2.15
C ILE A 150 -4.92 -0.63 3.33
N ALA A 151 -6.18 -1.09 3.25
CA ALA A 151 -7.16 -0.93 4.33
C ALA A 151 -6.76 -1.72 5.59
N ILE A 152 -6.35 -2.98 5.43
CA ILE A 152 -5.92 -3.86 6.53
C ILE A 152 -4.66 -3.28 7.20
N LEU A 153 -3.68 -2.81 6.42
CA LEU A 153 -2.50 -2.13 6.94
C LEU A 153 -2.88 -0.90 7.78
N GLY A 154 -3.77 -0.06 7.27
CA GLY A 154 -4.25 1.12 8.01
C GLY A 154 -4.89 0.73 9.35
N TRP A 155 -5.74 -0.29 9.35
CA TRP A 155 -6.38 -0.81 10.55
C TRP A 155 -5.39 -1.38 11.57
N LEU A 156 -4.45 -2.22 11.13
CA LEU A 156 -3.41 -2.82 12.00
C LEU A 156 -2.52 -1.74 12.64
N ILE A 157 -2.15 -0.72 11.87
CA ILE A 157 -1.37 0.42 12.38
C ILE A 157 -2.20 1.20 13.41
N GLY A 158 -3.49 1.45 13.14
CA GLY A 158 -4.40 2.12 14.07
C GLY A 158 -4.54 1.39 15.41
N LEU A 159 -4.55 0.05 15.40
CA LEU A 159 -4.55 -0.80 16.60
C LEU A 159 -3.17 -0.93 17.29
N GLN A 160 -2.15 -0.22 16.81
CA GLN A 160 -0.77 -0.36 17.27
C GLN A 160 -0.19 -1.78 17.11
N ARG A 161 -0.79 -2.62 16.24
CA ARG A 161 -0.33 -3.98 15.94
C ARG A 161 0.73 -3.99 14.84
N VAL A 162 1.74 -3.13 14.98
CA VAL A 162 2.75 -2.86 13.92
C VAL A 162 3.55 -4.10 13.52
N LYS A 163 3.73 -5.07 14.43
CA LYS A 163 4.36 -6.36 14.08
C LYS A 163 3.56 -7.15 13.04
N HIS A 164 2.23 -7.18 13.17
CA HIS A 164 1.36 -7.86 12.21
C HIS A 164 1.33 -7.11 10.88
N ALA A 165 1.36 -5.76 10.92
CA ALA A 165 1.49 -4.94 9.73
C ALA A 165 2.80 -5.23 8.98
N LEU A 166 3.92 -5.35 9.71
CA LEU A 166 5.21 -5.73 9.14
C LEU A 166 5.16 -7.14 8.52
N THR A 167 4.63 -8.14 9.23
CA THR A 167 4.49 -9.50 8.68
C THR A 167 3.66 -9.51 7.40
N LEU A 168 2.56 -8.76 7.37
CA LEU A 168 1.72 -8.64 6.17
C LEU A 168 2.49 -8.02 4.99
N GLN A 169 3.30 -7.01 5.25
CA GLN A 169 4.12 -6.33 4.24
C GLN A 169 5.32 -7.15 3.73
N VAL A 170 5.72 -8.20 4.46
CA VAL A 170 6.83 -9.08 4.08
C VAL A 170 6.33 -10.32 3.31
N ILE A 171 5.10 -10.75 3.58
CA ILE A 171 4.51 -11.94 2.94
C ILE A 171 3.90 -11.62 1.56
N ILE A 172 3.41 -10.38 1.38
CA ILE A 172 2.78 -9.89 0.14
C ILE A 172 3.79 -9.10 -0.68
#